data_AF-A0A085LIG5-F1
#
_entry.id   AF-A0A085LIG5-F1
#
_cell.length_a   1.000
_cell.length_b   1.000
_cell.length_c   1.000
_cell.angle_alpha   90.00
_cell.angle_beta   90.00
_cell.angle_gamma   90.00
#
_symmetry.space_group_name_H-M   'P 1'
#
loop_
_entity.id
_entity.type
_entity.pdbx_description
1 polymer ?
#
loop_
_entity_poly.entity_id
_entity_poly.type
_entity_poly.pdbx_seq_one_letter_code
_entity_poly.pdbx_strand_id
1 'polypeptide(L)'
;MGFTVWFKGNRTLRSILRNDKVKVPSDQCPGVVYEIKCECSASYIGETGNTLVHGFQEYMKSLTRYRNALNRLNGGPPNTSRGRPPTLDPRDSMEQAIQTSAVA
;
A
#
# COMPACT_ATOMS: atom_id res chain seq x y z
N MET A 1 -10.94 4.76 0.00
CA MET A 1 -9.63 4.94 -0.66
C MET A 1 -9.32 3.72 -1.51
N GLY A 2 -9.02 3.92 -2.78
CA GLY A 2 -8.68 2.86 -3.74
C GLY A 2 -7.64 3.37 -4.72
N PHE A 3 -7.03 2.46 -5.48
CA PHE A 3 -6.04 2.79 -6.51
C PHE A 3 -6.59 2.55 -7.91
N THR A 4 -6.11 3.33 -8.87
CA THR A 4 -6.36 3.14 -10.30
C THR A 4 -5.03 2.92 -11.00
N VAL A 5 -4.93 1.87 -11.83
CA VAL A 5 -3.74 1.61 -12.65
C VAL A 5 -3.81 2.47 -13.90
N TRP A 6 -2.80 3.32 -14.12
CA TRP A 6 -2.76 4.25 -15.26
C TRP A 6 -1.87 3.78 -16.39
N PHE A 7 -0.70 3.23 -16.07
CA PHE A 7 0.26 2.85 -17.09
C PHE A 7 0.92 1.51 -16.75
N LYS A 8 0.96 0.64 -17.75
CA LYS A 8 1.74 -0.58 -17.75
C LYS A 8 2.57 -0.58 -19.02
N GLY A 9 3.87 -0.85 -18.91
CA GLY A 9 4.78 -0.90 -20.06
C GLY A 9 4.27 -1.77 -21.22
N ASN A 10 4.75 -1.46 -22.42
CA ASN A 10 4.25 -2.01 -23.68
C ASN A 10 4.14 -3.55 -23.66
N ARG A 11 2.98 -4.05 -24.09
CA ARG A 11 2.76 -5.50 -24.26
C ARG A 11 3.64 -6.00 -25.41
N THR A 12 4.36 -7.10 -25.20
CA THR A 12 5.13 -7.72 -26.27
C THR A 12 4.19 -8.38 -27.30
N LEU A 13 4.60 -8.44 -28.57
CA LEU A 13 3.88 -9.18 -29.63
C LEU A 13 3.53 -10.61 -29.20
N ARG A 14 4.48 -11.27 -28.51
CA ARG A 14 4.27 -12.60 -27.91
C ARG A 14 3.06 -12.61 -26.95
N SER A 15 2.95 -11.63 -26.05
CA SER A 15 1.85 -11.56 -25.08
C SER A 15 0.48 -11.25 -25.70
N ILE A 16 0.47 -10.67 -26.91
CA ILE A 16 -0.76 -10.39 -27.67
C ILE A 16 -1.21 -11.64 -28.41
N LEU A 17 -0.27 -12.33 -29.06
CA LEU A 17 -0.56 -13.45 -29.95
C LEU A 17 -0.73 -14.79 -29.22
N ARG A 18 -0.13 -14.96 -28.04
CA ARG A 18 -0.23 -16.22 -27.28
C ARG A 18 -1.42 -16.22 -26.31
N ASN A 19 -2.17 -17.32 -26.32
CA ASN A 19 -3.23 -17.64 -25.37
C ASN A 19 -2.94 -18.91 -24.55
N ASP A 20 -1.71 -19.44 -24.64
CA ASP A 20 -1.26 -20.64 -23.91
C ASP A 20 -1.14 -20.42 -22.39
N LYS A 21 -1.07 -19.16 -21.94
CA LYS A 21 -1.02 -18.77 -20.53
C LYS A 21 -2.22 -17.91 -20.15
N VAL A 22 -2.70 -18.07 -18.92
CA VAL A 22 -3.74 -17.22 -18.33
C VAL A 22 -3.26 -15.77 -18.31
N LYS A 23 -4.11 -14.85 -18.80
CA LYS A 23 -3.81 -13.41 -18.80
C LYS A 23 -3.88 -12.89 -17.37
N VAL A 24 -2.73 -12.51 -16.82
CA VAL A 24 -2.65 -11.90 -15.49
C VAL A 24 -3.24 -10.49 -15.57
N PRO A 25 -4.18 -10.13 -14.69
CA PRO A 25 -4.75 -8.78 -14.65
C PRO A 25 -3.69 -7.73 -14.28
N SER A 26 -3.92 -6.47 -14.65
CA SER A 26 -2.89 -5.41 -14.58
C SER A 26 -2.46 -5.05 -13.17
N ASP A 27 -3.35 -5.17 -12.18
CA ASP A 27 -3.12 -4.95 -10.75
C ASP A 27 -2.22 -5.99 -10.09
N GLN A 28 -2.14 -7.19 -10.67
CA GLN A 28 -1.28 -8.28 -10.20
C GLN A 28 0.10 -8.29 -10.87
N CYS A 29 0.36 -7.33 -11.75
CA CYS A 29 1.64 -7.24 -12.44
C CYS A 29 2.59 -6.28 -11.72
N PRO A 30 3.91 -6.53 -11.75
CA PRO A 30 4.91 -5.56 -11.33
C PRO A 30 5.13 -4.49 -12.42
N GLY A 31 5.73 -3.36 -12.04
CA GLY A 31 6.09 -2.26 -12.95
C GLY A 31 4.90 -1.46 -13.47
N VAL A 32 3.87 -1.28 -12.63
CA VAL A 32 2.67 -0.51 -12.97
C VAL A 32 2.71 0.84 -12.27
N VAL A 33 2.38 1.88 -13.03
CA VAL A 33 2.12 3.21 -12.50
C VAL A 33 0.67 3.26 -12.06
N TYR A 34 0.44 3.68 -10.83
CA TYR A 34 -0.86 3.75 -10.19
C TYR A 34 -1.11 5.13 -9.60
N GLU A 35 -2.38 5.47 -9.45
CA GLU A 35 -2.83 6.68 -8.77
C GLU A 35 -3.72 6.30 -7.59
N ILE A 36 -3.49 6.92 -6.44
CA ILE A 36 -4.39 6.88 -5.28
C ILE A 36 -5.03 8.27 -5.16
N LYS A 37 -6.36 8.30 -5.21
CA LYS A 37 -7.13 9.54 -5.02
C LYS A 37 -7.60 9.69 -3.58
N CYS A 38 -7.36 10.85 -3.01
CA CYS A 38 -7.95 11.31 -1.76
C CYS A 38 -9.31 11.95 -2.04
N GLU A 39 -10.23 11.83 -1.08
CA GLU A 39 -11.49 12.62 -1.07
C GLU A 39 -11.22 14.13 -1.01
N CYS A 40 -10.06 14.51 -0.47
CA CYS A 40 -9.54 15.86 -0.39
C CYS A 40 -8.95 16.42 -1.71
N SER A 41 -9.25 15.78 -2.86
CA SER A 41 -8.73 16.13 -4.19
C SER A 41 -7.21 15.98 -4.38
N ALA A 42 -6.45 15.60 -3.35
CA ALA A 42 -5.06 15.21 -3.51
C ALA A 42 -4.97 13.86 -4.26
N SER A 43 -3.96 13.72 -5.11
CA SER A 43 -3.63 12.45 -5.75
C SER A 43 -2.15 12.12 -5.56
N TYR A 44 -1.87 10.83 -5.39
CA TYR A 44 -0.52 10.28 -5.33
C TYR A 44 -0.31 9.39 -6.54
N ILE A 45 0.78 9.62 -7.28
CA ILE A 45 1.19 8.79 -8.41
C ILE A 45 2.51 8.11 -8.06
N GLY A 46 2.55 6.78 -8.17
CA GLY A 46 3.74 5.99 -7.91
C GLY A 46 3.91 4.87 -8.92
N GLU A 47 5.13 4.37 -9.07
CA GLU A 47 5.44 3.16 -9.81
C GLU A 47 5.73 2.03 -8.82
N THR A 48 5.14 0.85 -9.01
CA THR A 48 5.40 -0.30 -8.12
C THR A 48 6.46 -1.21 -8.75
N GLY A 49 7.58 -1.47 -8.06
CA GLY A 49 8.52 -2.53 -8.45
C GLY A 49 7.99 -3.95 -8.22
N ASN A 50 7.10 -4.10 -7.23
CA ASN A 50 6.40 -5.33 -6.86
C ASN A 50 4.96 -5.34 -7.39
N THR A 51 4.11 -6.29 -6.97
CA THR A 51 2.69 -6.24 -7.32
C THR A 51 1.98 -5.10 -6.58
N LEU A 52 1.11 -4.38 -7.29
CA LEU A 52 0.40 -3.22 -6.74
C LEU A 52 -0.45 -3.57 -5.52
N VAL A 53 -1.12 -4.73 -5.56
CA VAL A 53 -1.92 -5.24 -4.43
C VAL A 53 -1.08 -5.38 -3.17
N HIS A 54 0.16 -5.89 -3.30
CA HIS A 54 1.05 -6.07 -2.16
C HIS A 54 1.47 -4.72 -1.56
N GLY A 55 1.88 -3.77 -2.39
CA GLY A 55 2.23 -2.41 -1.94
C GLY A 55 1.06 -1.71 -1.23
N PHE A 56 -0.15 -1.82 -1.79
CA PHE A 56 -1.34 -1.24 -1.18
C PHE A 56 -1.70 -1.88 0.17
N GLN A 57 -1.54 -3.20 0.31
CA GLN A 57 -1.76 -3.89 1.58
C GLN A 57 -0.75 -3.43 2.65
N GLU A 58 0.52 -3.26 2.29
CA GLU A 58 1.53 -2.73 3.21
C GLU A 58 1.22 -1.29 3.63
N TYR A 59 0.79 -0.44 2.70
CA TYR A 59 0.30 0.91 3.01
C TYR A 59 -0.89 0.90 3.98
N MET A 60 -1.88 0.02 3.77
CA MET A 60 -3.01 -0.10 4.68
C MET A 60 -2.60 -0.59 6.08
N LYS A 61 -1.60 -1.48 6.15
CA LYS A 61 -1.02 -1.93 7.43
C LYS A 61 -0.29 -0.79 8.13
N SER A 62 0.51 0.02 7.41
CA SER A 62 1.22 1.16 8.01
C SER A 62 0.25 2.23 8.53
N LEU A 63 -0.80 2.55 7.79
CA LEU A 63 -1.88 3.43 8.26
C LEU A 63 -2.56 2.91 9.52
N THR A 64 -2.81 1.61 9.59
CA THR A 64 -3.40 0.97 10.78
C THR A 64 -2.46 1.10 11.98
N ARG A 65 -1.16 0.86 11.79
CA ARG A 65 -0.14 1.05 12.84
C ARG A 65 -0.08 2.50 13.33
N TYR A 66 -0.10 3.47 12.41
CA TYR A 66 -0.12 4.89 12.73
C TYR A 66 -1.33 5.27 13.59
N ARG A 67 -2.54 4.86 13.17
CA ARG A 67 -3.79 5.12 13.92
C ARG A 67 -3.75 4.49 15.31
N ASN A 68 -3.22 3.27 15.43
CA ASN A 68 -3.09 2.59 16.71
C ASN A 68 -2.11 3.31 17.64
N ALA A 69 -1.00 3.80 17.11
CA ALA A 69 -0.02 4.58 17.86
C ALA A 69 -0.60 5.92 18.31
N LEU A 70 -1.31 6.64 17.44
CA LEU A 70 -2.06 7.85 17.80
C LEU A 70 -3.06 7.61 18.94
N ASN A 71 -3.83 6.52 18.86
CA ASN A 71 -4.79 6.17 19.90
C ASN A 71 -4.10 5.94 21.26
N ARG A 72 -2.94 5.27 21.27
CA ARG A 72 -2.12 5.09 22.48
C ARG A 72 -1.59 6.42 23.03
N LEU A 73 -1.12 7.31 22.15
CA LEU A 73 -0.61 8.62 22.54
C LEU A 73 -1.70 9.47 23.20
N ASN A 74 -2.94 9.37 22.72
CA ASN A 74 -4.10 10.07 23.27
C ASN A 74 -4.69 9.42 24.53
N GLY A 75 -4.07 8.35 25.07
CA GLY A 75 -4.56 7.63 26.24
C GLY A 75 -5.84 6.83 25.99
N GLY A 76 -6.16 6.54 24.74
CA GLY A 76 -7.33 5.74 24.38
C GLY A 76 -7.22 4.28 24.83
N PRO A 77 -8.34 3.54 24.84
CA PRO A 77 -8.35 2.16 25.30
C PRO A 77 -7.39 1.30 24.47
N PRO A 78 -6.67 0.36 25.10
CA PRO A 78 -5.78 -0.55 24.39
C PRO A 78 -6.57 -1.37 23.38
N ASN A 79 -6.02 -1.53 22.17
CA ASN A 79 -6.60 -2.44 21.18
C ASN A 79 -6.70 -3.84 21.77
N THR A 80 -7.88 -4.45 21.70
CA THR A 80 -8.18 -5.82 22.17
C THR A 80 -7.51 -6.93 21.35
N SER A 81 -6.53 -6.60 20.52
CA SER A 81 -5.79 -7.56 19.72
C SER A 81 -5.01 -8.50 20.63
N ARG A 82 -5.30 -9.79 20.53
CA ARG A 82 -4.50 -10.85 21.15
C ARG A 82 -3.14 -10.89 20.44
N GLY A 83 -2.08 -10.47 21.12
CA GLY A 83 -0.74 -10.44 20.55
C GLY A 83 0.30 -9.78 21.44
N ARG A 84 1.54 -9.70 20.94
CA ARG A 84 2.64 -9.05 21.64
C ARG A 84 2.39 -7.52 21.67
N PRO A 85 2.49 -6.87 22.85
CA PRO A 85 2.42 -5.42 22.94
C PRO A 85 3.53 -4.77 22.10
N PRO A 86 3.24 -3.66 21.39
CA PRO A 86 4.28 -2.93 20.68
C PRO A 86 5.32 -2.38 21.65
N THR A 87 6.59 -2.61 21.37
CA THR A 87 7.71 -2.19 22.23
C THR A 87 8.14 -0.74 21.99
N LEU A 88 7.89 -0.22 20.78
CA LEU A 88 8.22 1.16 20.42
C LEU A 88 7.28 2.17 21.08
N ASP A 89 7.82 3.36 21.36
CA ASP A 89 7.05 4.52 21.78
C ASP A 89 5.99 4.86 20.71
N PRO A 90 4.81 5.37 21.08
CA PRO A 90 3.81 5.81 20.12
C PRO A 90 4.33 6.79 19.07
N ARG A 91 5.20 7.75 19.43
CA ARG A 91 5.74 8.73 18.49
C ARG A 91 6.69 8.08 17.48
N ASP A 92 7.59 7.22 17.95
CA ASP A 92 8.51 6.47 17.09
C ASP A 92 7.74 5.52 16.15
N SER A 93 6.69 4.88 16.66
CA SER A 93 5.82 4.01 15.87
C SER A 93 5.11 4.78 14.74
N MET A 94 4.69 6.01 15.01
CA MET A 94 4.08 6.90 14.01
C MET A 94 5.10 7.31 12.96
N GLU A 95 6.30 7.72 13.36
CA GLU A 95 7.36 8.12 12.44
C GLU A 95 7.78 6.96 11.54
N GLN A 96 7.97 5.77 12.11
CA GLN A 96 8.28 4.57 11.34
C GLN A 96 7.15 4.23 10.35
N ALA A 97 5.88 4.38 10.74
CA ALA A 97 4.75 4.14 9.84
C ALA A 97 4.71 5.14 8.68
N ILE A 98 5.03 6.42 8.93
CA ILE A 98 5.15 7.45 7.91
C ILE A 98 6.29 7.11 6.93
N GLN A 99 7.49 6.79 7.44
CA GLN A 99 8.64 6.40 6.61
C GLN A 99 8.33 5.16 5.76
N THR A 100 7.73 4.13 6.36
CA THR A 100 7.35 2.91 5.64
C THR A 100 6.27 3.18 4.58
N SER A 101 5.38 4.15 4.80
CA SER A 101 4.37 4.54 3.81
C SER A 101 4.95 5.36 2.64
N ALA A 102 6.10 6.01 2.84
CA ALA A 102 6.77 6.83 1.84
C ALA A 102 7.80 6.03 0.99
N VAL A 103 8.16 4.82 1.43
CA VAL A 103 9.02 3.88 0.69
C VAL A 103 8.12 2.91 -0.08
N ALA A 104 7.77 3.26 -1.30
CA ALA A 104 7.15 2.36 -2.29
C ALA A 104 7.78 2.62 -3.66
#